data_AF-A0A3N0YIE5-F1
#
_entry.id   AF-A0A3N0YIE5-F1
#
_cell.length_a   1.000
_cell.length_b   1.000
_cell.length_c   1.000
_cell.angle_alpha   90.00
_cell.angle_beta   90.00
_cell.angle_gamma   90.00
#
_symmetry.space_group_name_H-M   'P 1'
#
loop_
_entity.id
_entity.type
_entity.pdbx_description
1 polymer ?
#
loop_
_entity_poly.entity_id
_entity_poly.type
_entity_poly.pdbx_seq_one_letter_code
_entity_poly.pdbx_strand_id
1 'polypeptide(L)'
;MGDSIRSSITKVLPDLSASILEIVLEALKSLGVETSDDLQFISETDLNSVLRPIQARKLLAAWKQTTPNTDISSQASLSSSSSCSSFSASPSPIYSLDWVDKFRIPCEDFPEDLIQCLQREKRPKPRLRREMIRIIVKEMMKACASPTRRASTEIAKKLVAMYPKSLLDVIEGDVVGQGYHSWVKQIQARIENVKRSTSPVLQKRKL
;
A
#
# COMPACT_ATOMS: atom_id res chain seq x y z
N MET A 1 15.55 -23.98 -20.26
CA MET A 1 15.40 -23.29 -18.94
C MET A 1 15.17 -21.78 -19.15
N GLY A 2 16.01 -21.11 -19.95
CA GLY A 2 15.80 -19.70 -20.33
C GLY A 2 14.56 -19.43 -21.20
N ASP A 3 13.98 -20.45 -21.84
CA ASP A 3 12.83 -20.28 -22.75
C ASP A 3 11.53 -19.87 -22.03
N SER A 4 11.35 -20.30 -20.78
CA SER A 4 10.19 -19.91 -19.96
C SER A 4 10.22 -18.43 -19.59
N ILE A 5 11.41 -17.95 -19.20
CA ILE A 5 11.66 -16.53 -18.90
C ILE A 5 11.54 -15.69 -20.17
N ARG A 6 12.12 -16.16 -21.28
CA ARG A 6 12.02 -15.52 -22.59
C ARG A 6 10.57 -15.34 -23.03
N SER A 7 9.77 -16.41 -22.94
CA SER A 7 8.33 -16.36 -23.28
C SER A 7 7.57 -15.39 -22.38
N SER A 8 7.91 -15.36 -21.09
CA SER A 8 7.31 -14.43 -20.12
C SER A 8 7.63 -12.97 -20.41
N ILE A 9 8.84 -12.65 -20.91
CA ILE A 9 9.20 -11.29 -21.34
C ILE A 9 8.47 -10.91 -22.63
N THR A 10 8.52 -11.76 -23.66
CA THR A 10 7.90 -11.52 -24.97
C THR A 10 6.39 -11.36 -24.87
N LYS A 11 5.73 -12.08 -23.95
CA LYS A 11 4.29 -11.95 -23.69
C LYS A 11 3.91 -10.55 -23.19
N VAL A 12 4.78 -9.89 -22.42
CA VAL A 12 4.48 -8.60 -21.79
C VAL A 12 4.94 -7.42 -22.65
N LEU A 13 6.04 -7.61 -23.38
CA LEU A 13 6.65 -6.61 -24.24
C LEU A 13 6.95 -7.23 -25.62
N PRO A 14 5.93 -7.42 -26.48
CA PRO A 14 6.13 -7.98 -27.82
C PRO A 14 6.94 -7.06 -28.75
N ASP A 15 7.01 -5.76 -28.43
CA ASP A 15 7.70 -4.74 -29.23
C ASP A 15 9.22 -4.64 -28.94
N LEU A 16 9.78 -5.53 -28.12
CA LEU A 16 11.21 -5.55 -27.83
C LEU A 16 12.01 -6.14 -28.99
N SER A 17 13.09 -5.47 -29.39
CA SER A 17 14.02 -6.02 -30.38
C SER A 17 14.76 -7.24 -29.79
N ALA A 18 15.11 -8.20 -30.65
CA ALA A 18 15.80 -9.42 -30.25
C ALA A 18 17.11 -9.13 -29.48
N SER A 19 17.85 -8.09 -29.88
CA SER A 19 19.08 -7.66 -29.21
C SER A 19 18.84 -7.17 -27.79
N ILE A 20 17.80 -6.36 -27.55
CA ILE A 20 17.48 -5.87 -26.20
C ILE A 20 17.00 -7.02 -25.32
N LEU A 21 16.23 -7.95 -25.88
CA LEU A 21 15.74 -9.12 -25.16
C LEU A 21 16.88 -10.03 -24.67
N GLU A 22 17.93 -10.25 -25.47
CA GLU A 22 19.12 -10.99 -24.99
C GLU A 22 19.84 -10.27 -23.84
N ILE A 23 19.99 -8.95 -23.93
CA ILE A 23 20.63 -8.15 -22.86
C ILE A 23 19.80 -8.22 -21.56
N VAL A 24 18.47 -8.20 -21.66
CA VAL A 24 17.59 -8.38 -20.50
C VAL A 24 17.80 -9.77 -19.90
N LEU A 25 17.82 -10.83 -20.71
CA LEU A 25 18.04 -12.20 -20.23
C LEU A 25 19.40 -12.35 -19.53
N GLU A 26 20.46 -11.75 -20.06
CA GLU A 26 21.79 -11.76 -19.47
C GLU A 26 21.85 -10.97 -18.14
N ALA A 27 21.18 -9.81 -18.08
CA ALA A 27 21.05 -9.04 -16.85
C ALA A 27 20.29 -9.82 -15.77
N LEU A 28 19.19 -10.48 -16.13
CA LEU A 28 18.41 -11.33 -15.21
C LEU A 28 19.23 -12.52 -14.71
N LYS A 29 20.01 -13.15 -15.58
CA LYS A 29 20.92 -14.24 -15.21
C LYS A 29 22.01 -13.75 -14.24
N SER A 30 22.53 -12.54 -14.45
CA SER A 30 23.53 -11.92 -13.57
C SER A 30 22.96 -11.58 -12.18
N LEU A 31 21.65 -11.39 -12.08
CA LEU A 31 20.93 -11.21 -10.82
C LEU A 31 20.58 -12.54 -10.12
N GLY A 32 20.91 -13.69 -10.73
CA GLY A 32 20.64 -15.01 -10.17
C GLY A 32 19.22 -15.55 -10.44
N VAL A 33 18.52 -15.03 -11.45
CA VAL A 33 17.19 -15.52 -11.84
C VAL A 33 17.34 -16.84 -12.60
N GLU A 34 16.83 -17.94 -12.03
CA GLU A 34 16.91 -19.27 -12.63
C GLU A 34 15.55 -19.76 -13.16
N THR A 35 14.46 -19.27 -12.58
CA THR A 35 13.07 -19.67 -12.87
C THR A 35 12.16 -18.48 -13.13
N SER A 36 10.99 -18.73 -13.73
CA SER A 36 9.96 -17.68 -13.91
C SER A 36 9.43 -17.13 -12.59
N ASP A 37 9.49 -17.93 -11.51
CA ASP A 37 9.01 -17.54 -10.19
C ASP A 37 9.96 -16.53 -9.53
N ASP A 38 11.24 -16.59 -9.87
CA ASP A 38 12.25 -15.64 -9.38
C ASP A 38 11.99 -14.22 -9.89
N LEU A 39 11.26 -14.09 -11.00
CA LEU A 39 10.93 -12.80 -11.61
C LEU A 39 10.10 -11.89 -10.68
N GLN A 40 9.41 -12.45 -9.69
CA GLN A 40 8.62 -11.68 -8.72
C GLN A 40 9.49 -10.88 -7.72
N PHE A 41 10.75 -11.27 -7.55
CA PHE A 41 11.67 -10.65 -6.59
C PHE A 41 12.49 -9.51 -7.20
N ILE A 42 12.41 -9.31 -8.51
CA ILE A 42 13.12 -8.25 -9.23
C ILE A 42 12.49 -6.89 -8.93
N SER A 43 13.33 -5.86 -8.78
CA SER A 43 12.91 -4.47 -8.54
C SER A 43 13.11 -3.58 -9.77
N GLU A 44 12.48 -2.40 -9.78
CA GLU A 44 12.57 -1.46 -10.92
C GLU A 44 14.01 -0.99 -11.16
N THR A 45 14.82 -0.86 -10.11
CA THR A 45 16.22 -0.44 -10.21
C THR A 45 17.08 -1.43 -10.96
N ASP A 46 16.76 -2.72 -10.88
CA ASP A 46 17.54 -3.79 -11.48
C ASP A 46 17.36 -3.85 -13.00
N LEU A 47 16.21 -3.36 -13.50
CA LEU A 47 15.84 -3.36 -14.91
C LEU A 47 16.15 -2.04 -15.63
N ASN A 48 16.35 -0.95 -14.88
CA ASN A 48 16.60 0.38 -15.44
C ASN A 48 17.95 0.51 -16.19
N SER A 49 18.86 -0.45 -16.00
CA SER A 49 20.13 -0.53 -16.74
C SER A 49 19.95 -0.95 -18.20
N VAL A 50 18.87 -1.66 -18.53
CA VAL A 50 18.63 -2.26 -19.85
C VAL A 50 17.31 -1.79 -20.48
N LEU A 51 16.29 -1.52 -19.67
CA LEU A 51 14.96 -1.17 -20.13
C LEU A 51 14.60 0.27 -19.78
N ARG A 52 13.73 0.88 -20.61
CA ARG A 52 13.14 2.17 -20.25
C ARG A 52 12.25 2.02 -19.02
N PRO A 53 12.10 3.05 -18.17
CA PRO A 53 11.32 2.98 -16.94
C PRO A 53 9.88 2.44 -17.14
N ILE A 54 9.24 2.79 -18.25
CA ILE A 54 7.88 2.32 -18.56
C ILE A 54 7.85 0.83 -18.92
N GLN A 55 8.87 0.32 -19.62
CA GLN A 55 8.98 -1.10 -19.97
C GLN A 55 9.25 -1.94 -18.71
N ALA A 56 10.15 -1.48 -17.83
CA ALA A 56 10.42 -2.11 -16.54
C ALA A 56 9.16 -2.23 -15.68
N ARG A 57 8.39 -1.13 -15.55
CA ARG A 57 7.12 -1.15 -14.79
C ARG A 57 6.09 -2.11 -15.37
N LYS A 58 5.99 -2.21 -16.70
CA LYS A 58 5.09 -3.16 -17.36
C LYS A 58 5.45 -4.62 -17.06
N LEU A 59 6.74 -4.97 -17.10
CA LEU A 59 7.21 -6.32 -16.74
C LEU A 59 6.89 -6.66 -15.29
N LEU A 60 7.26 -5.77 -14.36
CA LEU A 60 7.01 -5.97 -12.93
C LEU A 60 5.52 -6.09 -12.62
N ALA A 61 4.66 -5.33 -13.31
CA ALA A 61 3.21 -5.43 -13.14
C ALA A 61 2.67 -6.79 -13.60
N ALA A 62 3.19 -7.36 -14.69
CA ALA A 62 2.75 -8.64 -15.23
C ALA A 62 3.26 -9.84 -14.42
N TRP A 63 4.52 -9.81 -13.98
CA TRP A 63 5.12 -10.90 -13.21
C TRP A 63 4.53 -10.99 -11.80
N LYS A 64 4.21 -9.87 -11.17
CA LYS A 64 3.52 -9.85 -9.87
C LYS A 64 2.06 -10.34 -9.92
N GLN A 65 1.49 -10.48 -11.11
CA GLN A 65 0.14 -11.02 -11.32
C GLN A 65 0.13 -12.46 -11.83
N THR A 66 1.29 -13.06 -12.13
CA THR A 66 1.43 -14.42 -12.66
C THR A 66 1.61 -15.43 -11.52
N THR A 67 0.71 -15.41 -10.55
CA THR A 67 0.48 -16.54 -9.63
C THR A 67 -0.86 -17.16 -10.02
N PRO A 68 -0.96 -18.45 -10.38
CA PRO A 68 -2.20 -19.00 -10.90
C PRO A 68 -3.24 -19.12 -9.77
N ASN A 69 -4.21 -18.21 -9.75
CA ASN A 69 -5.53 -18.47 -9.18
C ASN A 69 -6.43 -18.86 -10.36
N THR A 70 -6.57 -20.17 -10.59
CA THR A 70 -7.57 -20.75 -11.49
C THR A 70 -8.78 -21.17 -10.66
N ASP A 71 -9.95 -20.69 -11.04
CA ASP A 71 -11.24 -20.99 -10.43
C ASP A 71 -11.66 -22.48 -10.54
N ILE A 72 -12.31 -22.97 -9.46
CA ILE A 72 -13.38 -24.00 -9.34
C ILE A 72 -13.32 -25.27 -10.25
N SER A 73 -13.12 -26.45 -9.63
CA SER A 73 -14.06 -27.60 -9.62
C SER A 73 -13.49 -28.85 -8.92
N SER A 74 -14.22 -29.35 -7.92
CA SER A 74 -14.41 -30.73 -7.42
C SER A 74 -13.39 -31.84 -7.76
N GLN A 75 -12.71 -32.42 -6.76
CA GLN A 75 -12.91 -33.79 -6.25
C GLN A 75 -11.72 -34.25 -5.37
N ALA A 76 -12.04 -35.19 -4.47
CA ALA A 76 -11.29 -35.62 -3.31
C ALA A 76 -10.00 -36.42 -3.59
N SER A 77 -9.03 -36.36 -2.66
CA SER A 77 -8.65 -37.48 -1.75
C SER A 77 -7.15 -37.50 -1.37
N LEU A 78 -6.89 -37.40 -0.06
CA LEU A 78 -5.85 -38.10 0.75
C LEU A 78 -4.35 -37.78 0.43
N SER A 79 -3.46 -37.40 1.35
CA SER A 79 -3.22 -37.94 2.71
C SER A 79 -2.23 -37.07 3.52
N SER A 80 -2.44 -37.05 4.85
CA SER A 80 -1.44 -37.14 5.92
C SER A 80 -0.57 -35.93 6.37
N SER A 81 -1.05 -35.33 7.46
CA SER A 81 -0.36 -35.05 8.75
C SER A 81 0.88 -34.13 8.80
N SER A 82 0.67 -32.92 9.32
CA SER A 82 1.44 -32.42 10.47
C SER A 82 0.69 -31.25 11.14
N SER A 83 0.50 -31.36 12.45
CA SER A 83 -0.17 -30.38 13.29
C SER A 83 0.85 -29.38 13.85
N CYS A 84 0.62 -28.08 13.67
CA CYS A 84 0.81 -27.08 14.74
C CYS A 84 0.26 -25.69 14.36
N SER A 85 -0.69 -25.23 15.19
CA SER A 85 -1.06 -23.85 15.51
C SER A 85 -1.40 -22.87 14.37
N SER A 86 -2.70 -22.73 14.16
CA SER A 86 -3.40 -21.74 13.35
C SER A 86 -3.02 -20.29 13.70
N PHE A 87 -2.43 -19.57 12.76
CA PHE A 87 -2.79 -18.18 12.52
C PHE A 87 -3.58 -18.13 11.22
N SER A 88 -4.87 -17.86 11.29
CA SER A 88 -5.67 -17.55 10.10
C SER A 88 -5.18 -16.23 9.53
N ALA A 89 -4.23 -16.27 8.61
CA ALA A 89 -4.05 -15.18 7.66
C ALA A 89 -5.19 -15.29 6.64
N SER A 90 -6.37 -14.76 6.98
CA SER A 90 -7.41 -14.51 5.98
C SER A 90 -6.78 -13.73 4.83
N PRO A 91 -6.90 -14.18 3.57
CA PRO A 91 -6.56 -13.36 2.43
C PRO A 91 -7.52 -12.16 2.47
N SER A 92 -7.01 -11.00 2.91
CA SER A 92 -7.79 -9.77 2.89
C SER A 92 -8.23 -9.54 1.45
N PRO A 93 -9.55 -9.45 1.19
CA PRO A 93 -10.08 -9.21 -0.15
C PRO A 93 -9.36 -8.03 -0.78
N ILE A 94 -9.18 -8.08 -2.09
CA ILE A 94 -8.92 -6.89 -2.91
C ILE A 94 -10.18 -6.01 -2.79
N TYR A 95 -10.36 -5.36 -1.63
CA TYR A 95 -11.37 -4.34 -1.46
C TYR A 95 -10.95 -3.21 -2.38
N SER A 96 -11.76 -2.99 -3.41
CA SER A 96 -11.65 -1.84 -4.29
C SER A 96 -11.47 -0.58 -3.41
N LEU A 97 -10.32 0.09 -3.55
CA LEU A 97 -10.04 1.38 -2.91
C LEU A 97 -10.83 2.52 -3.56
N ASP A 98 -11.88 2.22 -4.34
CA ASP A 98 -12.67 3.19 -5.09
C ASP A 98 -13.15 4.37 -4.21
N TRP A 99 -13.53 4.09 -2.96
CA TRP A 99 -13.89 5.17 -2.03
C TRP A 99 -12.69 6.03 -1.59
N VAL A 100 -11.51 5.43 -1.44
CA VAL A 100 -10.27 6.13 -1.06
C VAL A 100 -9.80 7.02 -2.20
N ASP A 101 -9.92 6.56 -3.44
CA ASP A 101 -9.57 7.33 -4.64
C ASP A 101 -10.47 8.56 -4.77
N LYS A 102 -11.78 8.37 -4.53
CA LYS A 102 -12.80 9.44 -4.51
C LYS A 102 -12.79 10.29 -3.23
N PHE A 103 -12.10 9.86 -2.17
CA PHE A 103 -12.07 10.58 -0.90
C PHE A 103 -11.39 11.95 -1.08
N ARG A 104 -12.14 12.99 -0.69
CA ARG A 104 -11.65 14.38 -0.60
C ARG A 104 -11.42 14.72 0.86
N ILE A 105 -10.30 15.39 1.13
CA ILE A 105 -9.97 15.82 2.49
C ILE A 105 -10.90 16.98 2.85
N PRO A 106 -11.68 16.88 3.95
CA PRO A 106 -12.66 17.89 4.35
C PRO A 106 -11.96 19.11 4.94
N CYS A 107 -11.28 19.89 4.09
CA CYS A 107 -10.52 21.06 4.50
C CYS A 107 -11.45 22.19 4.96
N GLU A 108 -12.70 22.18 4.48
CA GLU A 108 -13.76 23.12 4.84
C GLU A 108 -14.22 22.93 6.30
N ASP A 109 -14.04 21.73 6.86
CA ASP A 109 -14.39 21.42 8.26
C ASP A 109 -13.24 21.71 9.24
N PHE A 110 -12.08 22.15 8.75
CA PHE A 110 -10.94 22.46 9.61
C PHE A 110 -11.16 23.79 10.36
N PRO A 111 -10.79 23.88 11.65
CA PRO A 111 -10.92 25.13 12.40
C PRO A 111 -10.03 26.22 11.79
N GLU A 112 -10.47 27.47 11.86
CA GLU A 112 -9.75 28.63 11.29
C GLU A 112 -8.28 28.69 11.71
N ASP A 113 -7.99 28.44 12.99
CA ASP A 113 -6.63 28.42 13.52
C ASP A 113 -5.73 27.41 12.78
N LEU A 114 -6.28 26.25 12.42
CA LEU A 114 -5.57 25.23 11.67
C LEU A 114 -5.39 25.67 10.21
N ILE A 115 -6.44 26.16 9.55
CA ILE A 115 -6.37 26.64 8.17
C ILE A 115 -5.31 27.76 8.05
N GLN A 116 -5.32 28.71 8.98
CA GLN A 116 -4.34 29.79 9.01
C GLN A 116 -2.90 29.28 9.20
N CYS A 117 -2.70 28.24 10.03
CA CYS A 117 -1.38 27.59 10.15
C CYS A 117 -0.94 26.95 8.82
N LEU A 118 -1.86 26.24 8.16
CA LEU A 118 -1.59 25.56 6.89
C LEU A 118 -1.26 26.55 5.77
N GLN A 119 -2.02 27.64 5.66
CA GLN A 119 -1.81 28.73 4.69
C GLN A 119 -0.49 29.46 4.92
N ARG A 120 -0.07 29.60 6.17
CA ARG A 120 1.24 30.18 6.54
C ARG A 120 2.40 29.19 6.37
N GLU A 121 2.14 28.00 5.84
CA GLU A 121 3.14 26.94 5.65
C GLU A 121 3.82 26.51 6.97
N LYS A 122 3.12 26.66 8.10
CA LYS A 122 3.64 26.36 9.44
C LYS A 122 3.14 25.01 9.92
N ARG A 123 4.02 24.28 10.61
CA ARG A 123 3.68 23.01 11.27
C ARG A 123 2.58 23.23 12.31
N PRO A 124 1.43 22.54 12.21
CA PRO A 124 0.36 22.68 13.19
C PRO A 124 0.80 22.22 14.58
N LYS A 125 0.36 22.94 15.62
CA LYS A 125 0.56 22.56 17.03
C LYS A 125 -0.05 21.17 17.30
N PRO A 126 0.47 20.39 18.26
CA PRO A 126 -0.04 19.05 18.56
C PRO A 126 -1.55 18.97 18.81
N ARG A 127 -2.15 20.00 19.43
CA ARG A 127 -3.61 20.07 19.64
C ARG A 127 -4.37 20.12 18.33
N LEU A 128 -4.01 21.06 17.45
CA LEU A 128 -4.64 21.26 16.14
C LEU A 128 -4.42 20.05 15.22
N ARG A 129 -3.23 19.44 15.26
CA ARG A 129 -2.94 18.22 14.51
C ARG A 129 -3.90 17.08 14.89
N ARG A 130 -4.11 16.87 16.20
CA ARG A 130 -5.07 15.85 16.68
C ARG A 130 -6.50 16.14 16.24
N GLU A 131 -6.91 17.40 16.27
CA GLU A 131 -8.24 17.83 15.83
C GLU A 131 -8.46 17.57 14.33
N MET A 132 -7.49 17.94 13.51
CA MET A 132 -7.44 17.60 12.09
C MET A 132 -7.61 16.09 11.84
N ILE A 133 -6.87 15.26 12.57
CA ILE A 133 -6.97 13.80 12.47
C ILE A 133 -8.36 13.31 12.87
N ARG A 134 -8.99 13.90 13.90
CA ARG A 134 -10.36 13.54 14.30
C ARG A 134 -11.36 13.82 13.18
N ILE A 135 -11.27 14.97 12.52
CA ILE A 135 -12.15 15.36 11.42
C ILE A 135 -11.98 14.41 10.24
N ILE A 136 -10.72 14.16 9.82
CA ILE A 136 -10.42 13.24 8.71
C ILE A 136 -10.95 11.83 9.01
N VAL A 137 -10.67 11.29 10.20
CA VAL A 137 -11.14 9.94 10.56
C VAL A 137 -12.67 9.88 10.66
N LYS A 138 -13.32 10.93 11.17
CA LYS A 138 -14.80 11.01 11.18
C LYS A 138 -15.35 10.87 9.75
N GLU A 139 -14.74 11.54 8.79
CA GLU A 139 -15.16 11.46 7.39
C GLU A 139 -14.83 10.10 6.75
N MET A 140 -13.64 9.56 7.02
CA MET A 140 -13.27 8.20 6.59
C MET A 140 -14.27 7.15 7.07
N MET A 141 -14.74 7.27 8.31
CA MET A 141 -15.67 6.30 8.90
C MET A 141 -17.10 6.40 8.35
N LYS A 142 -17.49 7.54 7.75
CA LYS A 142 -18.73 7.63 6.96
C LYS A 142 -18.62 6.84 5.65
N ALA A 143 -17.45 6.85 5.02
CA ALA A 143 -17.21 6.14 3.77
C ALA A 143 -16.96 4.64 3.97
N CYS A 144 -16.29 4.26 5.07
CA CYS A 144 -15.97 2.88 5.40
C CYS A 144 -15.94 2.68 6.91
N ALA A 145 -16.78 1.77 7.44
CA ALA A 145 -16.86 1.50 8.89
C ALA A 145 -15.56 0.97 9.50
N SER A 146 -14.66 0.39 8.70
CA SER A 146 -13.36 -0.11 9.13
C SER A 146 -12.26 0.23 8.12
N PRO A 147 -11.78 1.50 8.09
CA PRO A 147 -10.74 1.89 7.15
C PRO A 147 -9.46 1.10 7.41
N THR A 148 -8.86 0.56 6.35
CA THR A 148 -7.68 -0.30 6.46
C THR A 148 -6.40 0.52 6.63
N ARG A 149 -5.29 -0.16 6.96
CA ARG A 149 -3.95 0.43 6.95
C ARG A 149 -3.61 1.03 5.60
N ARG A 150 -3.96 0.36 4.49
CA ARG A 150 -3.72 0.85 3.12
C ARG A 150 -4.50 2.13 2.84
N ALA A 151 -5.78 2.19 3.20
CA ALA A 151 -6.59 3.41 3.07
C ALA A 151 -5.99 4.58 3.88
N SER A 152 -5.53 4.31 5.11
CA SER A 152 -4.87 5.30 5.96
C SER A 152 -3.59 5.85 5.32
N THR A 153 -2.81 4.99 4.66
CA THR A 153 -1.60 5.38 3.92
C THR A 153 -1.92 6.30 2.75
N GLU A 154 -2.89 5.94 1.91
CA GLU A 154 -3.24 6.77 0.74
C GLU A 154 -3.81 8.13 1.15
N ILE A 155 -4.62 8.18 2.20
CA ILE A 155 -5.14 9.45 2.72
C ILE A 155 -4.02 10.31 3.33
N ALA A 156 -3.06 9.69 4.04
CA ALA A 156 -1.90 10.42 4.56
C ALA A 156 -1.04 11.01 3.42
N LYS A 157 -0.82 10.26 2.33
CA LYS A 157 -0.12 10.76 1.14
C LYS A 157 -0.85 11.96 0.53
N LYS A 158 -2.16 11.83 0.28
CA LYS A 158 -3.00 12.93 -0.24
C LYS A 158 -2.89 14.17 0.65
N LEU A 159 -2.92 13.98 1.97
CA LEU A 159 -2.87 15.07 2.92
C LEU A 159 -1.54 15.82 2.91
N VAL A 160 -0.44 15.09 2.93
CA VAL A 160 0.90 15.68 2.88
C VAL A 160 1.13 16.35 1.52
N ALA A 161 0.63 15.77 0.42
CA ALA A 161 0.70 16.39 -0.90
C ALA A 161 -0.04 17.74 -0.98
N MET A 162 -1.13 17.91 -0.24
CA MET A 162 -1.84 19.21 -0.17
C MET A 162 -1.06 20.29 0.58
N TYR A 163 -0.35 19.92 1.66
CA TYR A 163 0.37 20.87 2.51
C TYR A 163 1.76 20.35 2.88
N PRO A 164 2.68 20.21 1.90
CA PRO A 164 3.96 19.53 2.12
C PRO A 164 4.80 20.24 3.18
N LYS A 165 4.92 21.56 3.11
CA LYS A 165 5.73 22.33 4.08
C LYS A 165 5.21 22.26 5.51
N SER A 166 3.89 22.15 5.69
CA SER A 166 3.27 22.13 7.03
C SER A 166 3.19 20.72 7.63
N LEU A 167 3.01 19.70 6.79
CA LEU A 167 2.59 18.37 7.24
C LEU A 167 3.63 17.27 7.01
N LEU A 168 4.62 17.48 6.15
CA LEU A 168 5.71 16.53 5.95
C LEU A 168 6.44 16.25 7.27
N ASP A 169 6.86 15.01 7.45
CA ASP A 169 7.67 14.58 8.59
C ASP A 169 9.11 15.00 8.35
N VAL A 170 9.46 16.17 8.85
CA VAL A 170 10.81 16.72 8.81
C VAL A 170 11.38 16.76 10.23
N ILE A 171 12.60 16.25 10.40
CA ILE A 171 13.40 16.35 11.63
C ILE A 171 14.72 16.98 11.22
N GLU A 172 15.09 18.09 11.88
CA GLU A 172 16.37 18.79 11.66
C GLU A 172 16.65 19.20 10.19
N GLY A 173 15.61 19.35 9.37
CA GLY A 173 15.71 19.71 7.96
C GLY A 173 15.58 18.54 7.00
N ASP A 174 15.71 17.31 7.50
CA ASP A 174 15.63 16.09 6.70
C ASP A 174 14.24 15.44 6.76
N VAL A 175 13.80 14.93 5.61
CA VAL A 175 12.55 14.19 5.50
C VAL A 175 12.72 12.79 6.08
N VAL A 176 11.91 12.46 7.09
CA VAL A 176 11.97 11.17 7.77
C VAL A 176 11.23 10.11 6.97
N GLY A 177 11.95 9.10 6.49
CA GLY A 177 11.40 8.00 5.71
C GLY A 177 10.67 8.52 4.47
N GLN A 178 9.39 8.17 4.32
CA GLN A 178 8.57 8.67 3.20
C GLN A 178 7.85 10.00 3.51
N GLY A 179 8.09 10.61 4.68
CA GLY A 179 7.58 11.94 5.02
C GLY A 179 6.13 11.99 5.51
N TYR A 180 5.41 10.87 5.59
CA TYR A 180 4.00 10.84 6.02
C TYR A 180 3.69 9.78 7.09
N HIS A 181 4.70 9.09 7.61
CA HIS A 181 4.51 7.96 8.53
C HIS A 181 3.81 8.37 9.84
N SER A 182 4.07 9.57 10.36
CA SER A 182 3.44 10.05 11.59
C SER A 182 1.93 10.22 11.43
N TRP A 183 1.46 10.56 10.21
CA TRP A 183 0.04 10.67 9.89
C TRP A 183 -0.63 9.32 9.83
N VAL A 184 -0.01 8.35 9.17
CA VAL A 184 -0.54 6.98 9.08
C VAL A 184 -0.73 6.39 10.47
N LYS A 185 0.27 6.52 11.35
CA LYS A 185 0.19 6.06 12.74
C LYS A 185 -0.94 6.75 13.50
N GLN A 186 -1.06 8.07 13.40
CA GLN A 186 -2.08 8.81 14.14
C GLN A 186 -3.51 8.55 13.63
N ILE A 187 -3.70 8.40 12.32
CA ILE A 187 -4.98 8.02 11.71
C ILE A 187 -5.40 6.63 12.20
N GLN A 188 -4.51 5.63 12.15
CA GLN A 188 -4.79 4.28 12.62
C GLN A 188 -5.13 4.24 14.10
N ALA A 189 -4.31 4.88 14.94
CA ALA A 189 -4.57 4.96 16.36
C ALA A 189 -5.93 5.60 16.66
N ARG A 190 -6.33 6.62 15.89
CA ARG A 190 -7.66 7.23 16.04
C ARG A 190 -8.79 6.32 15.59
N ILE A 191 -8.64 5.60 14.46
CA ILE A 191 -9.63 4.60 14.00
C ILE A 191 -9.83 3.53 15.07
N GLU A 192 -8.75 2.96 15.61
CA GLU A 192 -8.84 1.97 16.69
C GLU A 192 -9.55 2.53 17.93
N ASN A 193 -9.22 3.76 18.34
CA ASN A 193 -9.85 4.39 19.49
C ASN A 193 -11.36 4.57 19.30
N VAL A 194 -11.81 4.95 18.09
CA VAL A 194 -13.24 5.07 17.79
C VAL A 194 -13.92 3.70 17.85
N LYS A 195 -13.29 2.65 17.29
CA LYS A 195 -13.82 1.28 17.34
C LYS A 195 -13.93 0.72 18.76
N ARG A 196 -12.98 1.04 19.65
CA ARG A 196 -13.04 0.66 21.08
C ARG A 196 -14.18 1.34 21.82
N SER A 197 -14.50 2.60 21.50
CA SER A 197 -15.62 3.30 22.13
C SER A 197 -17.00 2.80 21.68
N THR A 198 -17.09 2.09 20.56
CA THR A 198 -18.36 1.54 20.05
C THR A 198 -18.64 0.11 20.51
N SER A 199 -17.67 -0.61 21.11
CA SER A 199 -17.90 -1.94 21.65
C SER A 199 -18.63 -1.85 23.00
N PRO A 200 -19.74 -2.60 23.22
CA PRO A 200 -20.47 -2.55 24.48
C PRO A 200 -19.57 -3.00 25.64
N VAL A 201 -19.42 -2.15 26.65
CA VAL A 201 -18.68 -2.46 27.87
C VAL A 201 -19.45 -3.54 28.63
N LEU A 202 -18.86 -4.72 28.78
CA LEU A 202 -19.43 -5.81 29.58
C LEU A 202 -19.63 -5.29 31.02
N GLN A 203 -20.89 -5.08 31.40
CA GLN A 203 -21.25 -4.74 32.78
C GLN A 203 -20.92 -5.94 33.66
N LYS A 204 -20.03 -5.73 34.65
CA LYS A 204 -19.75 -6.74 35.68
C LYS A 204 -21.06 -7.09 36.38
N ARG A 205 -21.39 -8.39 36.42
CA ARG A 205 -22.50 -8.90 37.23
C ARG A 205 -22.24 -8.51 38.69
N LYS A 206 -23.18 -7.81 39.31
CA LYS A 206 -23.20 -7.63 40.76
C LYS A 206 -23.43 -9.02 41.37
N LEU A 207 -22.52 -9.44 42.25
CA LEU A 207 -22.70 -10.57 43.15
C LEU A 207 -23.76 -10.21 44.20
#